data_AF-A0A3R0Q521-F1
#
_entry.id   AF-A0A3R0Q521-F1
#
_cell.length_a   1.000
_cell.length_b   1.000
_cell.length_c   1.000
_cell.angle_alpha   90.00
_cell.angle_beta   90.00
_cell.angle_gamma   90.00
#
_symmetry.space_group_name_H-M   'P 1'
#
loop_
_entity.id
_entity.type
_entity.pdbx_description
1 polymer ?
#
loop_
_entity_poly.entity_id
_entity_poly.type
_entity_poly.pdbx_seq_one_letter_code
_entity_poly.pdbx_strand_id
1 'polypeptide(L)' 'MVTRVDRLARSIRDLQDTVYTLNQRGITLRATEQPVDTRSAAGKAFLDMLGVFAEF' A
#
# COMPACT_ATOMS: atom_id res chain seq x y z
N MET A 1 -9.37 0.76 6.70
CA MET A 1 -9.52 -0.54 6.02
C MET A 1 -10.14 -0.30 4.66
N VAL A 2 -9.69 -1.01 3.62
CA VAL A 2 -10.20 -0.94 2.25
C VAL A 2 -10.54 -2.34 1.74
N THR A 3 -11.33 -2.45 0.68
CA THR A 3 -11.66 -3.74 0.06
C THR A 3 -10.49 -4.28 -0.76
N ARG A 4 -10.03 -3.50 -1.76
CA ARG A 4 -8.85 -3.78 -2.60
C ARG A 4 -7.99 -2.55 -2.80
N VAL A 5 -6.68 -2.73 -3.02
CA VAL A 5 -5.74 -1.61 -3.21
C VAL A 5 -5.98 -0.86 -4.54
N ASP A 6 -6.39 -1.56 -5.59
CA ASP A 6 -6.77 -0.99 -6.90
C ASP A 6 -7.98 -0.06 -6.84
N ARG A 7 -8.80 -0.14 -5.78
CA ARG A 7 -9.93 0.78 -5.55
C ARG A 7 -9.54 2.02 -4.76
N LEU A 8 -8.40 1.98 -4.07
CA LEU A 8 -7.89 3.10 -3.28
C LEU A 8 -7.14 4.10 -4.17
N ALA A 9 -6.37 3.60 -5.13
CA ALA A 9 -5.53 4.41 -6.00
C ALA A 9 -5.57 3.88 -7.43
N ARG A 10 -5.54 4.78 -8.41
CA ARG A 10 -5.53 4.44 -9.85
C ARG A 10 -4.12 4.25 -10.42
N SER A 11 -3.09 4.58 -9.66
CA SER A 11 -1.69 4.29 -10.01
C SER A 11 -0.93 3.78 -8.79
N ILE A 12 0.14 3.01 -9.01
CA ILE A 12 0.99 2.52 -7.93
C ILE A 12 1.69 3.68 -7.21
N ARG A 13 2.12 4.71 -7.95
CA ARG A 13 2.74 5.90 -7.35
C ARG A 13 1.79 6.57 -6.35
N ASP A 14 0.55 6.80 -6.76
CA ASP A 14 -0.50 7.39 -5.91
C ASP A 14 -0.80 6.53 -4.68
N LEU A 15 -0.79 5.20 -4.84
CA LEU A 15 -0.91 4.25 -3.73
C LEU A 15 0.26 4.39 -2.74
N GLN A 16 1.49 4.48 -3.23
CA GLN A 16 2.68 4.61 -2.40
C GLN A 16 2.70 5.93 -1.63
N ASP A 17 2.40 7.05 -2.29
CA ASP A 17 2.32 8.37 -1.65
C ASP A 17 1.26 8.39 -0.55
N THR A 18 0.10 7.76 -0.81
CA THR A 18 -0.97 7.61 0.18
C THR A 18 -0.49 6.78 1.38
N VAL A 19 0.10 5.60 1.14
CA VAL A 19 0.60 4.74 2.21
C VAL A 19 1.69 5.43 3.03
N TYR A 20 2.61 6.14 2.36
CA TYR A 20 3.67 6.89 3.01
C TYR A 20 3.11 7.97 3.93
N THR A 21 2.14 8.75 3.44
CA THR A 21 1.44 9.78 4.22
C THR A 21 0.70 9.20 5.43
N LEU A 22 0.04 8.06 5.25
CA LEU A 22 -0.66 7.35 6.35
C LEU A 22 0.34 6.85 7.40
N ASN A 23 1.46 6.25 6.97
CA ASN A 23 2.50 5.76 7.87
C ASN A 23 3.14 6.89 8.69
N GLN A 24 3.40 8.06 8.10
CA GLN A 24 3.89 9.24 8.84
C GLN A 24 2.93 9.68 9.96
N ARG A 25 1.62 9.43 9.78
CA ARG A 25 0.58 9.73 10.76
C ARG A 25 0.33 8.57 11.74
N GLY A 26 1.12 7.49 11.67
CA GLY A 26 0.91 6.28 12.46
C GLY A 26 -0.33 5.46 12.07
N ILE A 27 -0.90 5.72 10.88
CA ILE A 27 -2.09 5.03 10.38
C ILE A 27 -1.68 3.85 9.52
N THR A 28 -2.26 2.68 9.79
CA THR A 28 -2.01 1.46 9.02
C THR A 28 -3.10 1.23 7.96
N LEU A 29 -2.70 0.86 6.75
CA LEU A 29 -3.59 0.44 5.67
C LEU A 29 -3.70 -1.10 5.66
N ARG A 30 -4.93 -1.59 5.59
CA ARG A 30 -5.24 -3.02 5.43
C ARG A 30 -6.30 -3.20 4.36
N ALA A 31 -6.04 -4.09 3.40
CA ALA A 31 -7.01 -4.57 2.41
C ALA A 31 -7.66 -5.86 2.91
N THR A 32 -8.97 -6.03 2.67
CA THR A 32 -9.70 -7.21 3.14
C THR A 32 -9.64 -8.38 2.15
N GLU A 33 -9.54 -8.09 0.85
CA GLU A 33 -9.56 -9.10 -0.21
C GLU A 33 -8.17 -9.46 -0.75
N GLN A 34 -7.11 -8.84 -0.22
CA GLN A 34 -5.72 -9.03 -0.62
C GLN A 34 -4.83 -9.08 0.62
N PRO A 35 -3.68 -9.80 0.58
CA PRO A 35 -2.76 -9.91 1.72
C PRO A 35 -1.91 -8.62 1.90
N VAL A 36 -2.56 -7.46 1.93
CA VAL A 36 -1.91 -6.15 2.11
C VAL A 36 -2.25 -5.62 3.49
N ASP A 37 -1.24 -5.58 4.35
CA ASP A 37 -1.29 -4.96 5.68
C ASP A 37 0.03 -4.24 5.96
N THR A 38 -0.01 -2.89 6.00
CA THR A 38 1.19 -2.06 6.22
C THR A 38 1.74 -2.12 7.64
N ARG A 39 1.04 -2.80 8.57
CA ARG A 39 1.57 -3.12 9.89
C ARG A 39 2.53 -4.30 9.85
N SER A 40 2.34 -5.22 8.90
CA SER A 40 3.15 -6.44 8.78
C SER A 40 4.40 -6.22 7.93
N ALA A 41 5.49 -6.94 8.25
CA ALA A 41 6.71 -6.89 7.44
C ALA A 41 6.46 -7.35 5.99
N ALA A 42 5.65 -8.39 5.81
CA ALA A 42 5.27 -8.90 4.50
C ALA A 42 4.49 -7.87 3.67
N GLY A 43 3.52 -7.18 4.26
CA GLY A 43 2.74 -6.15 3.55
C GLY A 43 3.55 -4.91 3.20
N LYS A 44 4.54 -4.53 4.01
CA LYS A 44 5.50 -3.48 3.66
C LYS A 44 6.37 -3.91 2.46
N ALA A 45 6.98 -5.09 2.54
CA ALA A 45 7.80 -5.63 1.46
C ALA A 45 7.03 -5.78 0.14
N PHE A 46 5.76 -6.18 0.20
CA PHE A 46 4.89 -6.26 -0.98
C PHE A 46 4.69 -4.89 -1.65
N LEU A 47 4.47 -3.83 -0.86
CA LEU A 47 4.33 -2.47 -1.40
C LEU A 47 5.63 -1.92 -1.97
N ASP A 48 6.77 -2.22 -1.34
CA ASP A 48 8.09 -1.85 -1.87
C ASP A 48 8.34 -2.55 -3.22
N MET A 49 7.99 -3.83 -3.34
CA MET A 49 8.07 -4.57 -4.61
C MET A 49 7.19 -3.95 -5.70
N LEU A 50 5.96 -3.54 -5.37
CA LEU A 50 5.10 -2.82 -6.33
C LEU A 50 5.73 -1.50 -6.78
N GLY A 51 6.44 -0.81 -5.88
CA GLY A 51 7.22 0.38 -6.20
C GLY A 51 8.29 0.16 -7.26
N VAL A 52 9.05 -0.92 -7.12
CA VAL A 52 10.06 -1.31 -8.10
C VAL A 52 9.41 -1.51 -9.47
N PHE A 53 8.24 -2.15 -9.55
CA PHE A 53 7.52 -2.32 -10.82
C PHE A 53 6.94 -1.03 -11.40
N ALA A 54 6.74 0.02 -10.59
CA ALA A 54 6.19 1.29 -11.03
C ALA A 54 7.25 2.31 -11.48
N GLU A 55 8.53 2.03 -11.24
CA GLU A 55 9.66 2.85 -11.68
C GLU A 55 10.12 2.51 -13.12
N PHE A 56 9.67 1.37 -13.66
CA PHE A 56 9.85 0.93 -15.05
C PHE A 56 8.57 1.10 -15.88
#